data_AF-A0A969L8Y0-F1
#
_entry.id   AF-A0A969L8Y0-F1
#
_cell.length_a   1.000
_cell.length_b   1.000
_cell.length_c   1.000
_cell.angle_alpha   90.00
_cell.angle_beta   90.00
_cell.angle_gamma   90.00
#
_symmetry.space_group_name_H-M   'P 1'
#
loop_
_entity.id
_entity.type
_entity.pdbx_description
1 polymer ?
#
loop_
_entity_poly.entity_id
_entity_poly.type
_entity_poly.pdbx_seq_one_letter_code
_entity_poly.pdbx_strand_id
1 'polypeptide(L)'
;MSTPKSSILVESQESNCPECDKCLQVLQIVLDGEGSPEEATYVDHHIQSCPNCLDCYETDKALRETVKEKLTRKEVPYELIAFIKAKVSTTIRSGI
;
A
#
# COMPACT_ATOMS: atom_id res chain seq x y z
N MET A 1 12.84 -17.01 -28.41
CA MET A 1 11.85 -15.95 -28.64
C MET A 1 10.70 -16.25 -27.67
N SER A 2 10.35 -15.45 -26.67
CA SER A 2 10.52 -14.01 -26.46
C SER A 2 10.44 -13.65 -24.97
N THR A 3 11.24 -12.64 -24.62
CA THR A 3 11.20 -11.70 -23.47
C THR A 3 11.38 -12.18 -22.02
N PRO A 4 12.33 -11.59 -21.27
CA PRO A 4 12.46 -11.69 -19.82
C PRO A 4 11.56 -10.67 -19.11
N LYS A 5 10.75 -11.10 -18.14
CA LYS A 5 10.10 -10.18 -17.20
C LYS A 5 11.10 -9.84 -16.10
N SER A 6 11.74 -8.69 -16.24
CA SER A 6 12.47 -8.03 -15.17
C SER A 6 11.50 -7.51 -14.13
N SER A 7 11.74 -7.81 -12.85
CA SER A 7 12.10 -6.82 -11.82
C SER A 7 11.70 -7.33 -10.42
N ILE A 8 12.72 -7.56 -9.59
CA ILE A 8 12.69 -7.83 -8.14
C ILE A 8 12.09 -9.21 -7.76
N LEU A 9 12.91 -10.26 -7.92
CA LEU A 9 12.73 -11.48 -7.13
C LEU A 9 13.39 -11.23 -5.76
N VAL A 10 12.58 -11.10 -4.71
CA VAL A 10 13.04 -11.43 -3.36
C VAL A 10 13.34 -12.92 -3.40
N GLU A 11 14.63 -13.27 -3.35
CA GLU A 11 15.07 -14.67 -3.28
C GLU A 11 14.42 -15.32 -2.06
N SER A 12 13.52 -16.26 -2.34
CA SER A 12 12.80 -17.05 -1.34
C SER A 12 13.80 -17.97 -0.63
N GLN A 13 14.23 -17.57 0.57
CA GLN A 13 14.84 -18.52 1.50
C GLN A 13 13.76 -19.52 1.93
N GLU A 14 14.08 -20.81 1.81
CA GLU A 14 13.18 -21.95 2.05
C GLU A 14 12.42 -21.82 3.36
N SER A 15 11.19 -21.29 3.26
CA SER A 15 10.27 -21.13 4.36
C SER A 15 9.15 -22.13 4.14
N ASN A 16 9.03 -23.09 5.05
CA ASN A 16 8.03 -24.15 4.99
C ASN A 16 6.64 -23.63 5.45
N CYS A 17 6.32 -22.37 5.15
CA CYS A 17 5.06 -21.73 5.48
C CYS A 17 4.11 -21.86 4.27
N PRO A 18 3.06 -22.70 4.37
CA PRO A 18 2.16 -22.95 3.24
C PRO A 18 1.28 -21.75 2.89
N GLU A 19 1.19 -20.75 3.76
CA GLU A 19 0.35 -19.56 3.58
C GLU A 19 1.17 -18.27 3.35
N CYS A 20 2.49 -18.35 3.16
CA CYS A 20 3.34 -17.17 2.92
C CYS A 20 2.87 -16.34 1.72
N ASP A 21 2.55 -16.98 0.58
CA ASP A 21 2.10 -16.29 -0.62
C ASP A 21 0.79 -15.53 -0.40
N LYS A 22 -0.14 -16.16 0.35
CA LYS A 22 -1.43 -15.54 0.68
C LYS A 22 -1.24 -14.39 1.66
N CYS A 23 -0.44 -14.60 2.70
CA CYS A 23 -0.11 -13.54 3.66
C CYS A 23 0.52 -12.35 2.94
N LEU A 24 1.47 -12.57 2.03
CA LEU A 24 2.15 -11.50 1.30
C LEU A 24 1.21 -10.71 0.39
N GLN A 25 0.25 -11.36 -0.25
CA GLN A 25 -0.77 -10.67 -1.06
C GLN A 25 -1.66 -9.77 -0.18
N VAL A 26 -2.17 -10.31 0.92
CA VAL A 26 -3.04 -9.54 1.84
C VAL A 26 -2.25 -8.44 2.55
N LEU A 27 -0.99 -8.68 2.89
CA LEU A 27 -0.08 -7.72 3.48
C LEU A 27 0.01 -6.43 2.67
N GLN A 28 0.20 -6.54 1.35
CA GLN A 28 0.32 -5.39 0.47
C GLN A 28 -0.96 -4.55 0.44
N ILE A 29 -2.12 -5.21 0.32
CA ILE A 29 -3.44 -4.57 0.36
C ILE A 29 -3.64 -3.81 1.69
N VAL A 30 -3.30 -4.46 2.82
CA VAL A 30 -3.40 -3.85 4.15
C VAL A 30 -2.46 -2.66 4.28
N LEU A 31 -1.22 -2.78 3.83
CA LEU A 31 -0.23 -1.70 3.94
C LEU A 31 -0.56 -0.49 3.04
N ASP A 32 -1.24 -0.71 1.91
CA ASP A 32 -1.79 0.36 1.04
C ASP A 32 -3.01 1.06 1.63
N GLY A 33 -3.57 0.52 2.72
CA GLY A 33 -4.78 1.05 3.34
C GLY A 33 -6.06 0.67 2.59
N GLU A 34 -5.99 -0.33 1.70
CA GLU A 34 -7.12 -0.87 0.94
C GLU A 34 -7.73 -2.11 1.60
N GLY A 35 -7.09 -2.64 2.66
CA GLY A 35 -7.50 -3.85 3.35
C GLY A 35 -8.65 -3.64 4.34
N SER A 36 -9.46 -4.70 4.51
CA SER A 36 -10.51 -4.76 5.52
C SER A 36 -9.94 -4.94 6.94
N PRO A 37 -10.72 -4.65 8.01
CA PRO A 37 -10.32 -4.91 9.38
C PRO A 37 -9.97 -6.39 9.64
N GLU A 38 -10.70 -7.29 8.99
CA GLU A 38 -10.48 -8.74 9.08
C GLU A 38 -9.16 -9.15 8.43
N GLU A 39 -8.84 -8.57 7.27
CA GLU A 39 -7.57 -8.78 6.56
C GLU A 39 -6.38 -8.26 7.38
N ALA A 40 -6.50 -7.09 8.00
CA ALA A 40 -5.48 -6.55 8.88
C ALA A 40 -5.24 -7.47 10.09
N THR A 41 -6.31 -8.00 10.69
CA THR A 41 -6.22 -8.96 11.81
C THR A 41 -5.58 -10.28 11.38
N TYR A 42 -5.92 -10.78 10.19
CA TYR A 42 -5.32 -11.99 9.63
C TYR A 42 -3.81 -11.83 9.45
N VAL A 43 -3.37 -10.71 8.87
CA VAL A 43 -1.95 -10.42 8.67
C VAL A 43 -1.24 -10.31 10.02
N ASP A 44 -1.77 -9.53 10.96
CA ASP A 44 -1.18 -9.34 12.30
C ASP A 44 -0.97 -10.67 13.03
N HIS A 45 -1.99 -11.54 13.01
CA HIS A 45 -1.89 -12.86 13.62
C HIS A 45 -0.88 -13.75 12.88
N HIS A 46 -0.84 -13.72 11.54
CA HIS A 46 0.05 -14.57 10.78
C HIS A 46 1.52 -14.20 10.98
N ILE A 47 1.87 -12.91 10.90
CA ILE A 47 3.27 -12.44 11.06
C ILE A 47 3.83 -12.71 12.45
N GLN A 48 2.99 -12.75 13.50
CA GLN A 48 3.41 -13.13 14.85
C GLN A 48 3.90 -14.58 14.95
N SER A 49 3.43 -15.45 14.05
CA SER A 49 3.76 -16.89 14.03
C SER A 49 4.74 -17.28 12.91
N CYS A 50 4.98 -16.39 11.95
CA CYS A 50 5.81 -16.67 10.77
C CYS A 50 6.92 -15.61 10.62
N PRO A 51 8.16 -15.91 11.02
CA PRO A 51 9.30 -14.98 10.94
C PRO A 51 9.54 -14.44 9.52
N ASN A 52 9.36 -15.27 8.50
CA ASN A 52 9.56 -14.84 7.11
C ASN A 52 8.53 -13.78 6.67
N CYS A 53 7.26 -13.96 7.07
CA CYS A 53 6.23 -12.96 6.79
C CYS A 53 6.45 -11.68 7.61
N LEU A 54 6.97 -11.80 8.83
CA LEU A 54 7.35 -10.66 9.66
C LEU A 54 8.47 -9.84 9.00
N ASP A 55 9.53 -10.49 8.54
CA ASP A 55 10.64 -9.81 7.84
C ASP A 55 10.15 -9.05 6.60
N CYS A 56 9.25 -9.66 5.82
CA CYS A 56 8.59 -9.01 4.68
C CYS A 56 7.76 -7.80 5.10
N TYR A 57 6.96 -7.92 6.17
CA TYR A 57 6.17 -6.81 6.73
C TYR A 57 7.05 -5.65 7.17
N GLU A 58 8.10 -5.93 7.95
CA GLU A 58 9.00 -4.90 8.46
C GLU A 58 9.72 -4.16 7.32
N THR A 59 10.16 -4.91 6.30
CA THR A 59 10.80 -4.34 5.11
C THR A 59 9.86 -3.40 4.36
N ASP A 60 8.65 -3.84 4.05
CA ASP A 60 7.68 -3.04 3.29
C ASP A 60 7.19 -1.83 4.09
N LYS A 61 6.97 -2.01 5.39
CA LYS A 61 6.64 -0.93 6.32
C LYS A 61 7.74 0.13 6.38
N ALA A 62 9.00 -0.26 6.52
CA ALA A 62 10.13 0.66 6.55
C ALA A 62 10.28 1.43 5.23
N LEU A 63 10.05 0.76 4.10
CA LEU A 63 10.01 1.40 2.79
C LEU A 63 8.91 2.47 2.72
N ARG A 64 7.68 2.13 3.15
CA ARG A 64 6.55 3.08 3.19
C ARG A 64 6.81 4.27 4.09
N GLU A 65 7.36 4.04 5.27
CA GLU A 65 7.73 5.10 6.21
C GLU A 65 8.78 6.03 5.59
N THR A 66 9.79 5.47 4.93
CA THR A 66 10.82 6.23 4.20
C THR A 66 10.21 7.08 3.08
N VAL A 67 9.36 6.49 2.25
CA VAL A 67 8.67 7.20 1.16
C VAL A 67 7.80 8.33 1.72
N LYS A 68 7.04 8.06 2.78
CA LYS A 68 6.18 9.04 3.44
C LYS A 68 6.98 10.20 4.06
N GLU A 69 8.16 9.92 4.61
CA GLU A 69 9.05 10.94 5.16
C GLU A 69 9.66 11.82 4.06
N LYS A 70 10.12 11.20 2.96
CA LYS A 70 10.79 11.92 1.86
C LYS A 70 9.84 12.63 0.91
N LEU A 71 8.60 12.17 0.79
CA LEU A 71 7.55 12.87 0.08
C LEU A 71 7.09 14.08 0.91
N THR A 72 7.74 15.22 0.70
CA THR A 72 7.29 16.50 1.25
C THR A 72 5.86 16.77 0.80
N ARG A 73 4.92 16.93 1.74
CA ARG A 73 3.59 17.46 1.45
C ARG A 73 3.75 18.90 0.98
N LYS A 74 3.80 19.09 -0.35
CA LYS A 74 3.72 20.42 -0.95
C LYS A 74 2.31 20.95 -0.74
N GLU A 75 2.21 22.17 -0.25
CA GLU A 75 0.92 22.85 -0.18
C GLU A 75 0.33 22.92 -1.59
N VAL A 76 -0.95 22.58 -1.69
CA VAL A 76 -1.67 22.70 -2.95
C VAL A 76 -1.77 24.19 -3.28
N PRO A 77 -1.38 24.64 -4.49
CA PRO A 77 -1.46 26.04 -4.86
C PRO A 77 -2.87 26.59 -4.66
N TYR A 78 -2.97 27.79 -4.07
CA TYR A 78 -4.26 28.43 -3.75
C TYR A 78 -5.19 28.51 -4.97
N GLU A 79 -4.64 28.85 -6.14
CA GLU A 79 -5.39 28.95 -7.40
C GLU A 79 -6.11 27.63 -7.74
N LEU A 80 -5.45 26.49 -7.52
CA LEU A 80 -6.05 25.19 -7.79
C LEU A 80 -7.18 24.89 -6.81
N ILE A 81 -7.01 25.24 -5.53
CA ILE A 81 -8.07 25.10 -4.51
C ILE A 81 -9.28 25.98 -4.88
N ALA A 82 -9.03 27.24 -5.23
CA ALA A 82 -10.07 28.19 -5.62
C ALA A 82 -10.83 27.71 -6.86
N PHE A 83 -10.11 27.23 -7.87
CA PHE A 83 -10.69 26.67 -9.09
C PHE A 83 -11.57 25.45 -8.81
N ILE A 84 -11.09 24.49 -8.01
CA ILE A 84 -11.85 23.30 -7.64
C ILE A 84 -13.13 23.68 -6.88
N LYS A 85 -13.03 24.57 -5.88
CA LYS A 85 -14.18 25.06 -5.12
C LYS A 85 -15.22 25.70 -6.04
N ALA A 86 -14.79 26.58 -6.94
CA ALA A 86 -15.68 27.24 -7.89
C ALA A 86 -16.42 26.23 -8.77
N LYS A 87 -15.72 25.22 -9.31
CA LYS A 87 -16.32 24.18 -10.16
C LYS A 87 -17.34 23.34 -9.40
N VAL A 88 -17.01 22.87 -8.20
CA VAL A 88 -17.94 22.09 -7.36
C VAL A 88 -19.20 22.91 -7.03
N SER A 89 -19.04 24.18 -6.64
CA SER A 89 -20.18 25.05 -6.35
C SER A 89 -21.06 25.35 -7.57
N THR A 90 -20.49 25.45 -8.78
CA THR A 90 -21.28 25.62 -10.00
C THR A 90 -22.06 24.36 -10.38
N THR A 91 -21.45 23.18 -10.24
CA THR A 91 -22.10 21.91 -10.59
C THR A 91 -23.27 21.59 -9.67
N ILE A 92 -23.17 21.91 -8.38
CA ILE A 92 -24.28 21.72 -7.42
C ILE A 92 -25.44 22.70 -7.69
N ARG A 93 -25.16 23.90 -8.22
CA ARG A 93 -26.17 24.96 -8.46
C ARG A 93 -26.90 24.83 -9.80
N SER A 94 -26.35 24.11 -10.78
CA SER A 94 -26.99 23.90 -12.09
C SER A 94 -27.88 22.65 -12.16
N GLY A 95 -28.08 21.94 -11.05
CA GLY A 95 -28.86 20.71 -10.95
C GLY A 95 -30.10 20.79 -10.05
N ILE A 96 -30.69 21.99 -9.89
CA ILE A 96 -32.00 22.22 -9.24
C ILE A 96 -32.86 23.05 -10.19
#